data_AF-A0A932R1F7-F1
#
_entry.id   AF-A0A932R1F7-F1
#
_cell.length_a   1.000
_cell.length_b   1.000
_cell.length_c   1.000
_cell.angle_alpha   90.00
_cell.angle_beta   90.00
_cell.angle_gamma   90.00
#
_symmetry.space_group_name_H-M   'P 1'
#
loop_
_entity.id
_entity.type
_entity.pdbx_description
1 polymer ?
#
loop_
_entity_poly.entity_id
_entity_poly.type
_entity_poly.pdbx_seq_one_letter_code
_entity_poly.pdbx_strand_id
1 'polypeptide(L)'
;MKIKERYGFGPVSMADYKGLRGDPSDNIIGIKGIGEKTGSELIINFGSIENIYKIIKKDPKEVLAVGVKQRIIDLLKEGEEEAIFSKMLATIRCDVPIDFKLPEKTWTEDVELGHINKLFQDLEFRTLGPRLRSVLSGGVSEEGKKTEMSVVDKNLLRRLEIAVWLLNSDINKPTLDDVLSMAKTDNINRAEEKLIEEIKKVQTARFTHIRIEGADYFIESALNMLEEKYYPDEPVRYGPNMQVLLPG
;
A
#
# COMPACT_ATOMS: atom_id res chain seq x y z
N MET A 1 -25.40 -10.39 -7.32
CA MET A 1 -25.94 -11.37 -8.30
C MET A 1 -24.89 -12.09 -9.17
N LYS A 2 -23.60 -11.70 -9.17
CA LYS A 2 -22.56 -12.24 -10.07
C LYS A 2 -22.32 -13.77 -10.05
N ILE A 3 -22.54 -14.46 -8.92
CA ILE A 3 -22.28 -15.92 -8.82
C ILE A 3 -23.32 -16.72 -9.60
N LYS A 4 -24.61 -16.38 -9.47
CA LYS A 4 -25.69 -17.08 -10.16
C LYS A 4 -25.61 -16.91 -11.67
N GLU A 5 -25.22 -15.73 -12.13
CA GLU A 5 -24.98 -15.45 -13.55
C GLU A 5 -23.81 -16.26 -14.11
N ARG A 6 -22.72 -16.38 -13.35
CA ARG A 6 -21.50 -17.08 -13.80
C ARG A 6 -21.63 -18.59 -13.77
N TYR A 7 -22.25 -19.16 -12.73
CA TYR A 7 -22.22 -20.59 -12.45
C TYR A 7 -23.58 -21.28 -12.50
N GLY A 8 -24.68 -20.54 -12.57
CA GLY A 8 -26.04 -21.09 -12.60
C GLY A 8 -26.63 -21.47 -11.24
N PHE A 9 -25.84 -21.45 -10.16
CA PHE A 9 -26.28 -21.76 -8.80
C PHE A 9 -25.99 -20.62 -7.80
N GLY A 10 -26.57 -20.70 -6.61
CA GLY A 10 -26.43 -19.68 -5.55
C GLY A 10 -25.14 -19.83 -4.73
N PRO A 11 -24.71 -18.79 -3.98
CA PRO A 11 -23.47 -18.80 -3.20
C PRO A 11 -23.40 -19.92 -2.16
N VAL A 12 -24.54 -20.40 -1.67
CA VAL A 12 -24.61 -21.49 -0.69
C VAL A 12 -23.99 -22.79 -1.22
N SER A 13 -24.11 -23.06 -2.52
CA SER A 13 -23.55 -24.27 -3.15
C SER A 13 -22.09 -24.12 -3.57
N MET A 14 -21.42 -23.01 -3.22
CA MET A 14 -20.04 -22.76 -3.66
C MET A 14 -19.06 -23.76 -3.02
N ALA A 15 -19.27 -24.14 -1.76
CA ALA A 15 -18.45 -25.15 -1.09
C ALA A 15 -18.61 -26.52 -1.76
N ASP A 16 -19.83 -26.92 -2.10
CA ASP A 16 -20.12 -28.15 -2.86
C ASP A 16 -19.46 -28.13 -4.24
N TYR A 17 -19.55 -27.00 -4.93
CA TYR A 17 -18.91 -26.84 -6.24
C TYR A 17 -17.39 -26.97 -6.19
N LYS A 18 -16.74 -26.30 -5.22
CA LYS A 18 -15.30 -26.43 -4.97
C LYS A 18 -14.91 -27.85 -4.54
N GLY A 19 -15.76 -28.53 -3.77
CA GLY A 19 -15.54 -29.92 -3.39
C GLY A 19 -15.46 -30.87 -4.58
N LEU A 20 -16.25 -30.62 -5.63
CA LEU A 20 -16.22 -31.44 -6.86
C LEU A 20 -15.05 -31.10 -7.78
N ARG A 21 -14.87 -29.81 -8.11
CA ARG A 21 -13.89 -29.40 -9.15
C ARG A 21 -12.48 -29.13 -8.60
N GLY A 22 -12.37 -28.91 -7.30
CA GLY A 22 -11.18 -28.36 -6.65
C GLY A 22 -11.08 -26.83 -6.68
N ASP A 23 -10.07 -26.30 -6.00
CA ASP A 23 -9.66 -24.91 -6.03
C ASP A 23 -8.13 -24.82 -5.90
N PRO A 24 -7.40 -24.66 -7.01
CA PRO A 24 -5.94 -24.56 -6.98
C PRO A 24 -5.42 -23.37 -6.17
N SER A 25 -6.19 -22.29 -6.02
CA SER A 25 -5.76 -21.13 -5.24
C SER A 25 -5.77 -21.40 -3.73
N ASP A 26 -6.69 -22.27 -3.30
CA ASP A 26 -6.83 -22.74 -1.91
C ASP A 26 -6.18 -24.12 -1.69
N ASN A 27 -5.39 -24.63 -2.65
CA ASN A 27 -4.82 -25.98 -2.65
C ASN A 27 -5.85 -27.12 -2.44
N ILE A 28 -7.08 -26.92 -2.89
CA ILE A 28 -8.16 -27.92 -2.84
C ILE A 28 -8.10 -28.75 -4.12
N ILE A 29 -7.97 -30.07 -3.99
CA ILE A 29 -7.77 -30.96 -5.15
C ILE A 29 -9.08 -31.23 -5.88
N GLY A 30 -10.18 -31.49 -5.15
CA GLY A 30 -11.43 -31.98 -5.72
C GLY A 30 -11.28 -33.34 -6.40
N ILE A 31 -12.19 -33.68 -7.32
CA ILE A 31 -12.15 -34.94 -8.08
C ILE A 31 -11.40 -34.73 -9.40
N LYS A 32 -10.35 -35.50 -9.61
CA LYS A 32 -9.59 -35.47 -10.86
C LYS A 32 -10.47 -35.82 -12.06
N GLY A 33 -10.59 -34.88 -13.00
CA GLY A 33 -11.38 -35.05 -14.23
C GLY A 33 -12.78 -34.44 -14.16
N ILE A 34 -13.19 -33.88 -13.01
CA ILE A 34 -14.37 -33.02 -12.90
C ILE A 34 -13.92 -31.55 -12.98
N GLY A 35 -14.28 -30.88 -14.07
CA GLY A 35 -13.95 -29.48 -14.30
C GLY A 35 -15.10 -28.52 -13.99
N GLU A 36 -14.91 -27.24 -14.31
CA GLU A 36 -15.89 -26.16 -14.08
C GLU A 36 -17.28 -26.46 -14.64
N LYS A 37 -17.38 -26.92 -15.89
CA LYS A 37 -18.67 -27.20 -16.54
C LYS A 37 -19.42 -28.35 -15.85
N THR A 38 -18.74 -29.49 -15.71
CA THR A 38 -19.32 -30.69 -15.11
C THR A 38 -19.66 -30.46 -13.63
N GLY A 39 -18.81 -29.77 -12.88
CA GLY A 39 -19.10 -29.38 -11.50
C GLY A 39 -20.36 -28.52 -11.42
N SER A 40 -20.51 -27.53 -12.30
CA SER A 40 -21.70 -26.66 -12.30
C SER A 40 -22.96 -27.44 -12.68
N GLU A 41 -22.91 -28.29 -13.70
CA GLU A 41 -24.02 -29.15 -14.11
C GLU A 41 -24.48 -30.07 -12.96
N LEU A 42 -23.54 -30.69 -12.24
CA LEU A 42 -23.84 -31.55 -11.10
C LEU A 42 -24.52 -30.75 -9.97
N ILE A 43 -24.02 -29.57 -9.63
CA ILE A 43 -24.61 -28.73 -8.58
C ILE A 43 -25.98 -28.17 -9.00
N ILE A 44 -26.17 -27.76 -10.25
CA ILE A 44 -27.46 -27.27 -10.74
C ILE A 44 -28.52 -28.37 -10.68
N ASN A 45 -28.17 -29.60 -11.08
CA ASN A 45 -29.12 -30.70 -11.17
C ASN A 45 -29.41 -31.37 -9.82
N PHE A 46 -28.41 -31.47 -8.94
CA PHE A 46 -28.50 -32.28 -7.72
C PHE A 46 -28.33 -31.46 -6.43
N GLY A 47 -27.93 -30.19 -6.50
CA GLY A 47 -27.88 -29.27 -5.36
C GLY A 47 -26.64 -29.38 -4.48
N SER A 48 -26.44 -30.53 -3.83
CA SER A 48 -25.31 -30.75 -2.90
C SER A 48 -24.56 -32.04 -3.18
N ILE A 49 -23.30 -32.11 -2.75
CA ILE A 49 -22.47 -33.31 -2.85
C ILE A 49 -23.12 -34.49 -2.16
N GLU A 50 -23.68 -34.30 -0.96
CA GLU A 50 -24.36 -35.37 -0.23
C GLU A 50 -25.56 -35.92 -1.00
N ASN A 51 -26.32 -35.04 -1.66
CA ASN A 51 -27.46 -35.46 -2.45
C ASN A 51 -27.02 -36.23 -3.70
N ILE A 52 -25.95 -35.79 -4.37
CA ILE A 52 -25.33 -36.51 -5.49
C ILE A 52 -24.99 -37.94 -5.08
N TYR A 53 -24.26 -38.11 -3.97
CA TYR A 53 -23.85 -39.43 -3.50
C TYR A 53 -25.02 -40.29 -3.01
N LYS A 54 -26.02 -39.68 -2.38
CA LYS A 54 -27.25 -40.36 -1.99
C LYS A 54 -27.99 -40.94 -3.19
N ILE A 55 -28.09 -40.19 -4.29
CA ILE A 55 -28.71 -40.65 -5.53
C ILE A 55 -27.87 -41.76 -6.17
N ILE A 56 -26.56 -41.57 -6.30
CA ILE A 56 -25.65 -42.58 -6.88
C ILE A 56 -25.71 -43.92 -6.12
N LYS A 57 -25.79 -43.88 -4.78
CA LYS A 57 -25.89 -45.09 -3.94
C LYS A 57 -27.25 -45.79 -4.06
N LYS A 58 -28.31 -45.05 -4.35
CA LYS A 58 -29.68 -45.58 -4.47
C LYS A 58 -29.92 -46.13 -5.88
N ASP A 59 -29.73 -45.31 -6.91
CA ASP A 59 -29.87 -45.72 -8.31
C ASP A 59 -29.00 -44.83 -9.23
N PRO A 60 -27.85 -45.34 -9.71
CA PRO A 60 -27.00 -44.62 -10.66
C PRO A 60 -27.70 -44.23 -11.97
N LYS A 61 -28.82 -44.90 -12.33
CA LYS A 61 -29.56 -44.59 -13.56
C LYS A 61 -30.27 -43.24 -13.50
N GLU A 62 -30.63 -42.76 -12.31
CA GLU A 62 -31.21 -41.43 -12.14
C GLU A 62 -30.22 -40.34 -12.59
N VAL A 63 -28.92 -40.55 -12.34
CA VAL A 63 -27.86 -39.59 -12.73
C VAL A 63 -27.61 -39.63 -14.25
N LEU A 64 -27.65 -40.83 -14.85
CA LEU A 64 -27.57 -41.01 -16.31
C LEU A 64 -28.73 -40.34 -17.05
N ALA A 65 -29.94 -40.38 -16.48
CA ALA A 65 -31.14 -39.82 -17.10
C ALA A 65 -31.07 -38.29 -17.28
N VAL A 66 -30.26 -37.60 -16.46
CA VAL A 66 -30.03 -36.15 -16.55
C VAL A 66 -28.90 -35.81 -17.55
N GLY A 67 -28.35 -36.80 -18.25
CA GLY A 67 -27.33 -36.61 -19.29
C GLY A 67 -25.88 -36.64 -18.77
N VAL A 68 -25.68 -37.02 -17.51
CA VAL A 68 -24.32 -37.22 -16.95
C VAL A 68 -23.73 -38.51 -17.53
N LYS A 69 -22.52 -38.42 -18.08
CA LYS A 69 -21.84 -39.57 -18.71
C LYS A 69 -21.46 -40.62 -17.67
N GLN A 70 -21.48 -41.90 -18.06
CA GLN A 70 -21.06 -43.02 -17.21
C GLN A 70 -19.68 -42.79 -16.57
N ARG A 71 -18.70 -42.31 -17.34
CA ARG A 71 -17.36 -41.97 -16.85
C ARG A 71 -17.37 -41.00 -15.66
N ILE A 72 -18.27 -40.01 -15.64
CA ILE A 72 -18.36 -39.04 -14.54
C ILE A 72 -18.92 -39.71 -13.29
N ILE A 73 -19.87 -40.64 -13.46
CA ILE A 73 -20.42 -41.42 -12.33
C ILE A 73 -19.34 -42.30 -11.72
N ASP A 74 -18.48 -42.91 -12.54
CA ASP A 74 -17.37 -43.73 -12.07
C ASP A 74 -16.35 -42.88 -11.29
N LEU A 75 -15.99 -41.70 -11.83
CA LEU A 75 -15.12 -40.73 -11.13
C LEU A 75 -15.74 -40.24 -9.80
N LEU A 76 -17.05 -39.99 -9.76
CA LEU A 76 -17.74 -39.58 -8.55
C LEU A 76 -17.65 -40.69 -7.49
N LYS A 77 -17.91 -41.95 -7.88
CA LYS A 77 -17.81 -43.12 -6.97
C LYS A 77 -16.40 -43.30 -6.41
N GLU A 78 -15.38 -43.20 -7.26
CA GLU A 78 -13.98 -43.33 -6.84
C GLU A 78 -13.53 -42.15 -5.97
N GLY A 79 -14.04 -40.94 -6.23
CA GLY A 79 -13.66 -39.70 -5.55
C GLY A 79 -14.58 -39.24 -4.42
N GLU A 80 -15.42 -40.12 -3.85
CA GLU A 80 -16.39 -39.73 -2.80
C GLU A 80 -15.71 -39.10 -1.58
N GLU A 81 -14.69 -39.76 -1.04
CA GLU A 81 -13.96 -39.26 0.13
C GLU A 81 -13.23 -37.94 -0.18
N GLU A 82 -12.61 -37.84 -1.37
CA GLU A 82 -11.91 -36.63 -1.82
C GLU A 82 -12.87 -35.45 -1.97
N ALA A 83 -14.06 -35.67 -2.51
CA ALA A 83 -15.06 -34.61 -2.69
C ALA A 83 -15.63 -34.11 -1.37
N ILE A 84 -15.95 -35.03 -0.45
CA ILE A 84 -16.44 -34.67 0.88
C ILE A 84 -15.36 -33.92 1.66
N PHE A 85 -14.12 -34.41 1.63
CA PHE A 85 -12.99 -33.76 2.28
C PHE A 85 -12.71 -32.38 1.68
N SER A 86 -12.70 -32.27 0.34
CA SER A 86 -12.51 -31.00 -0.36
C SER A 86 -13.62 -29.99 -0.06
N LYS A 87 -14.87 -30.45 0.05
CA LYS A 87 -15.99 -29.61 0.49
C LYS A 87 -15.80 -29.13 1.92
N MET A 88 -15.38 -30.01 2.83
CA MET A 88 -15.09 -29.62 4.21
C MET A 88 -14.03 -28.52 4.26
N LEU A 89 -12.95 -28.64 3.49
CA LEU A 89 -11.91 -27.61 3.39
C LEU A 89 -12.45 -26.29 2.79
N ALA A 90 -13.33 -26.37 1.80
CA ALA A 90 -13.95 -25.20 1.19
C ALA A 90 -15.01 -24.52 2.08
N THR A 91 -15.47 -25.19 3.14
CA THR A 91 -16.54 -24.70 4.00
C THR A 91 -15.98 -23.78 5.08
N ILE A 92 -16.46 -22.54 5.10
CA ILE A 92 -16.08 -21.57 6.13
C ILE A 92 -16.66 -22.01 7.48
N ARG A 93 -15.79 -22.19 8.47
CA ARG A 93 -16.20 -22.45 9.85
C ARG A 93 -16.63 -21.15 10.53
N CYS A 94 -17.93 -21.02 10.78
CA CYS A 94 -18.53 -19.89 11.48
C CYS A 94 -18.71 -20.12 12.99
N ASP A 95 -18.34 -21.29 13.49
CA ASP A 95 -18.50 -21.74 14.87
C ASP A 95 -17.25 -21.50 15.74
N VAL A 96 -16.36 -20.61 15.31
CA VAL A 96 -15.10 -20.32 16.02
C VAL A 96 -15.43 -19.57 17.32
N PRO A 97 -14.96 -20.03 18.49
CA PRO A 97 -15.19 -19.34 19.76
C PRO A 97 -14.31 -18.09 19.84
N ILE A 98 -14.86 -16.96 19.43
CA ILE A 98 -14.18 -15.66 19.47
C ILE A 98 -14.82 -14.81 20.59
N ASP A 99 -14.03 -14.38 21.56
CA ASP A 99 -14.43 -13.36 22.53
C ASP A 99 -14.17 -11.96 21.94
N PHE A 100 -15.10 -11.51 21.09
CA PHE A 100 -15.04 -10.19 20.44
C PHE A 100 -16.21 -9.33 20.90
N LYS A 101 -15.90 -8.11 21.33
CA LYS A 101 -16.87 -7.06 21.63
C LYS A 101 -16.59 -5.88 20.72
N LEU A 102 -17.65 -5.31 20.16
CA LEU A 102 -17.54 -4.10 19.36
C LEU A 102 -16.98 -2.97 20.25
N PRO A 103 -15.89 -2.30 19.85
CA PRO A 103 -15.35 -1.17 20.59
C PRO A 103 -16.33 0.01 20.55
N GLU A 104 -16.32 0.83 21.60
CA GLU A 104 -17.19 2.02 21.70
C GLU A 104 -16.81 3.10 20.69
N LYS A 105 -15.52 3.23 20.39
CA LYS A 105 -15.00 4.15 19.38
C LYS A 105 -14.91 3.45 18.04
N THR A 106 -15.26 4.18 17.00
CA THR A 106 -15.00 3.79 15.61
C THR A 106 -13.52 3.91 15.28
N TRP A 107 -13.05 3.17 14.27
CA TRP A 107 -11.64 3.21 13.88
C TRP A 107 -11.17 4.62 13.50
N THR A 108 -12.04 5.46 12.95
CA THR A 108 -11.72 6.86 12.58
C THR A 108 -11.49 7.77 13.79
N GLU A 109 -12.18 7.49 14.90
CA GLU A 109 -12.08 8.30 16.13
C GLU A 109 -10.82 7.96 16.93
N ASP A 110 -10.22 6.79 16.68
CA ASP A 110 -9.03 6.28 17.37
C ASP A 110 -7.74 6.49 16.54
N VAL A 111 -7.82 7.21 15.42
CA VAL A 111 -6.67 7.45 14.54
C VAL A 111 -5.77 8.57 15.08
N GLU A 112 -4.52 8.23 15.36
CA GLU A 112 -3.47 9.18 15.72
C GLU A 112 -2.56 9.50 14.52
N LEU A 113 -2.85 10.61 13.84
CA LEU A 113 -2.12 11.04 12.64
C LEU A 113 -0.60 11.19 12.84
N GLY A 114 -0.16 11.57 14.04
CA GLY A 114 1.26 11.71 14.35
C GLY A 114 2.03 10.40 14.23
N HIS A 115 1.50 9.31 14.79
CA HIS A 115 2.11 7.99 14.71
C HIS A 115 2.11 7.44 13.28
N ILE A 116 1.01 7.65 12.55
CA ILE A 116 0.90 7.17 11.17
C ILE A 116 1.85 7.92 10.23
N ASN A 117 1.95 9.24 10.35
CA ASN A 117 2.87 10.04 9.53
C ASN A 117 4.33 9.63 9.80
N LYS A 118 4.70 9.38 11.06
CA LYS A 118 6.03 8.86 11.40
C LYS A 118 6.29 7.50 10.76
N LEU A 119 5.34 6.56 10.87
CA LEU A 119 5.45 5.24 10.23
C LEU A 119 5.59 5.35 8.70
N PHE A 120 4.85 6.26 8.07
CA PHE A 120 4.97 6.52 6.64
C PHE A 120 6.31 7.15 6.26
N GLN A 121 6.90 8.00 7.12
CA GLN A 121 8.25 8.51 6.90
C GLN A 121 9.29 7.40 7.02
N ASP A 122 9.20 6.57 8.07
CA ASP A 122 10.12 5.44 8.31
C ASP A 122 10.07 4.40 7.18
N LEU A 123 8.90 4.22 6.56
CA LEU A 123 8.68 3.33 5.41
C LEU A 123 8.78 4.04 4.04
N GLU A 124 9.15 5.32 4.03
CA GLU A 124 9.27 6.17 2.83
C GLU A 124 7.98 6.26 1.96
N PHE A 125 6.81 6.07 2.57
CA PHE A 125 5.50 6.20 1.93
C PHE A 125 5.07 7.66 1.75
N ARG A 126 5.65 8.31 0.74
CA ARG A 126 5.44 9.74 0.44
C ARG A 126 4.00 10.13 0.06
N THR A 127 3.22 9.22 -0.53
CA THR A 127 1.88 9.54 -1.07
C THR A 127 0.73 9.10 -0.16
N LEU A 128 0.97 8.24 0.83
CA LEU A 128 -0.08 7.69 1.67
C LEU A 128 -0.56 8.65 2.76
N GLY A 129 0.33 9.49 3.30
CA GLY A 129 -0.03 10.52 4.28
C GLY A 129 -1.09 11.50 3.76
N PRO A 130 -0.87 12.15 2.60
CA PRO A 130 -1.87 13.03 1.99
C PRO A 130 -3.20 12.32 1.68
N ARG A 131 -3.15 11.07 1.18
CA ARG A 131 -4.36 10.28 0.88
C ARG A 131 -5.14 9.93 2.15
N LEU A 132 -4.47 9.57 3.23
CA LEU A 132 -5.10 9.27 4.52
C LEU A 132 -5.83 10.50 5.06
N ARG A 133 -5.21 11.69 4.99
CA ARG A 133 -5.86 12.94 5.40
C ARG A 133 -7.12 13.21 4.60
N SER A 134 -7.10 12.99 3.29
CA SER A 134 -8.28 13.14 2.42
C SER A 134 -9.40 12.16 2.77
N VAL A 135 -9.07 10.91 3.12
CA VAL A 135 -10.07 9.91 3.56
C VAL A 135 -10.70 10.31 4.90
N LEU A 136 -9.89 10.79 5.85
CA LEU A 136 -10.37 11.21 7.17
C LEU A 136 -11.17 12.51 7.13
N SER A 137 -10.89 13.42 6.18
CA SER A 137 -11.65 14.64 5.97
C SER A 137 -12.92 14.47 5.12
N GLY A 138 -13.30 13.23 4.81
CA GLY A 138 -14.54 12.94 4.07
C GLY A 138 -14.47 13.24 2.56
N GLY A 139 -13.28 13.25 1.96
CA GLY A 139 -13.10 13.41 0.52
C GLY A 139 -13.14 14.85 0.02
N VAL A 140 -12.88 15.84 0.88
CA VAL A 140 -12.61 17.20 0.40
C VAL A 140 -11.17 17.24 -0.12
N SER A 141 -11.03 17.32 -1.44
CA SER A 141 -9.79 17.70 -2.09
C SER A 141 -9.34 19.05 -1.53
N GLU A 142 -8.16 19.11 -0.90
CA GLU A 142 -7.47 20.38 -0.67
C GLU A 142 -6.91 20.90 -1.99
N GLU A 143 -7.78 21.29 -2.90
CA GLU A 143 -7.44 22.23 -3.97
C GLU A 143 -7.72 23.64 -3.46
N GLY A 144 -6.65 24.35 -3.09
CA GLY A 144 -6.68 25.81 -2.99
C GLY A 144 -6.64 26.39 -1.57
N LYS A 145 -5.45 26.41 -0.97
CA LYS A 145 -4.98 27.60 -0.24
C LYS A 145 -3.60 27.99 -0.79
N LYS A 146 -3.59 28.62 -1.97
CA LYS A 146 -2.53 29.57 -2.30
C LYS A 146 -2.82 30.83 -1.47
N THR A 147 -2.40 30.83 -0.21
CA THR A 147 -2.26 32.07 0.53
C THR A 147 -1.08 32.80 -0.12
N GLU A 148 -1.29 34.07 -0.49
CA GLU A 148 -0.24 34.96 -1.00
C GLU A 148 0.90 35.00 0.02
N MET A 149 1.92 34.17 -0.21
CA MET A 149 3.10 34.10 0.64
C MET A 149 3.93 35.35 0.32
N SER A 150 4.17 36.18 1.34
CA SER A 150 4.91 37.42 1.24
C SER A 150 6.27 37.19 0.56
N VAL A 151 6.81 38.19 -0.16
CA VAL A 151 8.13 38.09 -0.82
C VAL A 151 9.25 37.67 0.15
N VAL A 152 9.06 37.90 1.46
CA VAL A 152 9.96 37.49 2.54
C VAL A 152 9.98 35.97 2.76
N ASP A 153 8.85 35.28 2.62
CA ASP A 153 8.75 33.82 2.82
C ASP A 153 9.38 33.01 1.68
N LYS A 154 9.40 33.53 0.45
CA LYS A 154 10.04 32.84 -0.68
C LYS A 154 11.55 32.71 -0.48
N ASN A 155 12.18 33.78 0.03
CA ASN A 155 13.61 33.75 0.34
C ASN A 155 13.90 32.82 1.52
N LEU A 156 13.05 32.82 2.54
CA LEU A 156 13.17 31.90 3.68
C LEU A 156 13.04 30.44 3.26
N LEU A 157 12.03 30.11 2.46
CA LEU A 157 11.83 28.76 1.91
C LEU A 157 13.05 28.33 1.08
N ARG A 158 13.58 29.24 0.27
CA ARG A 158 14.77 28.99 -0.56
C ARG A 158 16.01 28.68 0.28
N ARG A 159 16.20 29.40 1.38
CA ARG A 159 17.31 29.14 2.33
C ARG A 159 17.18 27.76 2.97
N LEU A 160 15.97 27.40 3.37
CA LEU A 160 15.69 26.11 4.00
C LEU A 160 15.88 24.93 3.03
N GLU A 161 15.48 25.08 1.76
CA GLU A 161 15.76 24.10 0.71
C GLU A 161 17.27 23.85 0.54
N ILE A 162 18.05 24.93 0.45
CA ILE A 162 19.51 24.85 0.30
C ILE A 162 20.14 24.18 1.54
N ALA A 163 19.69 24.58 2.74
CA ALA A 163 20.19 24.02 3.99
C ALA A 163 19.92 22.51 4.11
N VAL A 164 18.72 22.05 3.70
CA VAL A 164 18.39 20.63 3.66
C VAL A 164 19.24 19.87 2.67
N TRP A 165 19.43 20.42 1.47
CA TRP A 165 20.25 19.79 0.43
C TRP A 165 21.74 19.67 0.85
N LEU A 166 22.27 20.67 1.57
CA LEU A 166 23.63 20.65 2.12
C LEU A 166 23.83 19.55 3.19
N LEU A 167 22.80 19.27 3.98
CA LEU A 167 22.83 18.24 5.02
C LEU A 167 22.55 16.83 4.45
N ASN A 168 21.72 16.75 3.41
CA ASN A 168 21.35 15.49 2.78
C ASN A 168 21.23 15.66 1.26
N SER A 169 22.33 15.36 0.56
CA SER A 169 22.45 15.51 -0.90
C SER A 169 21.56 14.57 -1.70
N ASP A 170 20.98 13.53 -1.08
CA ASP A 170 20.08 12.60 -1.77
C ASP A 170 18.69 13.20 -2.02
N ILE A 171 18.35 14.30 -1.34
CA ILE A 171 17.06 14.99 -1.47
C ILE A 171 17.19 16.12 -2.50
N ASN A 172 16.92 15.80 -3.77
CA ASN A 172 17.04 16.77 -4.88
C ASN A 172 15.98 17.89 -4.90
N LYS A 173 14.87 17.74 -4.16
CA LYS A 173 13.82 18.76 -4.04
C LYS A 173 13.14 18.69 -2.66
N PRO A 174 13.71 19.33 -1.65
CA PRO A 174 13.14 19.35 -0.30
C PRO A 174 11.77 20.01 -0.27
N THR A 175 10.82 19.41 0.43
CA THR A 175 9.53 20.02 0.76
C THR A 175 9.58 20.69 2.14
N LEU A 176 8.58 21.50 2.48
CA LEU A 176 8.48 22.12 3.81
C LEU A 176 8.44 21.07 4.93
N ASP A 177 7.82 19.92 4.67
CA ASP A 177 7.79 18.80 5.62
C ASP A 177 9.19 18.20 5.83
N ASP A 178 10.00 18.11 4.77
CA ASP A 178 11.39 17.62 4.87
C ASP A 178 12.26 18.58 5.70
N VAL A 179 12.07 19.90 5.52
CA VAL A 179 12.72 20.94 6.30
C VAL A 179 12.38 20.83 7.78
N LEU A 180 11.09 20.75 8.12
CA LEU A 180 10.62 20.70 9.50
C LEU A 180 11.00 19.38 10.19
N SER A 181 10.95 18.27 9.44
CA SER A 181 11.40 16.96 9.90
C SER A 181 12.88 16.96 10.21
N MET A 182 13.72 17.45 9.30
CA MET A 182 15.16 17.46 9.50
C MET A 182 15.60 18.43 10.60
N ALA A 183 14.91 19.57 10.73
CA ALA A 183 15.12 20.51 11.82
C ALA A 183 14.50 20.07 13.16
N LYS A 184 13.73 18.97 13.19
CA LYS A 184 12.99 18.48 14.38
C LYS A 184 12.21 19.60 15.06
N THR A 185 11.43 20.36 14.29
CA THR A 185 10.61 21.45 14.80
C THR A 185 9.38 21.66 13.93
N ASP A 186 8.34 22.21 14.54
CA ASP A 186 7.07 22.63 13.93
C ASP A 186 7.06 24.12 13.52
N ASN A 187 8.15 24.85 13.78
CA ASN A 187 8.25 26.29 13.56
C ASN A 187 9.34 26.60 12.53
N ILE A 188 8.94 27.18 11.40
CA ILE A 188 9.79 27.49 10.25
C ILE A 188 10.96 28.41 10.63
N ASN A 189 10.72 29.41 11.48
CA ASN A 189 11.78 30.33 11.92
C ASN A 189 12.81 29.62 12.81
N ARG A 190 12.37 28.68 13.64
CA ARG A 190 13.29 27.84 14.45
C ARG A 190 13.99 26.77 13.61
N ALA A 191 13.40 26.38 12.48
CA ALA A 191 13.99 25.39 11.60
C ALA A 191 15.27 25.92 10.95
N GLU A 192 15.26 27.19 10.56
CA GLU A 192 16.42 27.88 9.99
C GLU A 192 17.63 27.88 10.94
N GLU A 193 17.43 28.35 12.17
CA GLU A 193 18.51 28.41 13.18
C GLU A 193 19.11 27.03 13.46
N LYS A 194 18.26 26.01 13.61
CA LYS A 194 18.70 24.63 13.88
C LYS A 194 19.45 24.01 12.70
N LEU A 195 18.97 24.21 11.47
CA LEU A 195 19.65 23.67 10.28
C LEU A 195 21.01 24.33 10.08
N ILE A 196 21.11 25.64 10.30
CA ILE A 196 22.41 26.36 10.25
C ILE A 196 23.36 25.85 11.35
N GLU A 197 22.87 25.60 12.56
CA GLU A 197 23.67 25.04 13.65
C GLU A 197 24.20 23.63 13.29
N GLU A 198 23.35 22.78 12.72
CA GLU A 198 23.74 21.44 12.27
C GLU A 198 24.73 21.48 11.09
N ILE A 199 24.56 22.40 10.13
CA ILE A 199 25.54 22.60 9.04
C ILE A 199 26.90 22.99 9.62
N LYS A 200 26.94 23.92 10.59
CA LYS A 200 28.19 24.31 11.26
C LYS A 200 28.86 23.14 11.98
N LYS A 201 28.09 22.26 12.64
CA LYS A 201 28.62 21.03 13.26
C LYS A 201 29.23 20.08 12.23
N VAL A 202 28.52 19.82 11.15
CA VAL A 202 28.97 18.93 10.06
C VAL A 202 30.20 19.48 9.35
N GLN A 203 30.27 20.80 9.14
CA GLN A 203 31.39 21.47 8.50
C GLN A 203 32.66 21.43 9.37
N THR A 204 32.52 21.69 10.67
CA THR A 204 33.63 21.58 11.64
C THR A 204 34.21 20.16 11.66
N ALA A 205 33.35 19.14 11.51
CA ALA A 205 33.79 17.75 11.40
C ALA A 205 34.47 17.43 10.05
N ARG A 206 33.97 17.95 8.92
CA ARG A 206 34.58 17.75 7.58
C ARG A 206 35.94 18.41 7.43
N PHE A 207 36.13 19.61 7.97
CA PHE A 207 37.41 20.34 7.95
C PHE A 207 38.56 19.59 8.64
N THR A 208 38.25 18.67 9.57
CA THR A 208 39.28 17.89 10.28
C THR A 208 39.77 16.66 9.51
N HIS A 209 39.05 16.18 8.48
CA HIS A 209 39.34 14.86 7.90
C HIS A 209 39.47 14.80 6.37
N ILE A 210 38.94 15.75 5.58
CA ILE A 210 39.11 15.73 4.10
C ILE A 210 39.17 17.15 3.53
N ARG A 211 40.32 17.56 2.98
CA ARG A 211 40.45 18.74 2.11
C ARG A 211 40.18 18.32 0.66
N ILE A 212 39.04 18.73 0.10
CA ILE A 212 38.80 18.64 -1.34
C ILE A 212 38.81 20.07 -1.88
N GLU A 213 39.87 20.45 -2.59
CA GLU A 213 39.97 21.78 -3.21
C GLU A 213 38.77 22.02 -4.15
N GLY A 214 37.94 23.01 -3.82
CA GLY A 214 36.75 23.41 -4.58
C GLY A 214 35.41 23.17 -3.90
N ALA A 215 35.30 22.19 -2.99
CA ALA A 215 34.07 21.97 -2.21
C ALA A 215 33.92 22.97 -1.05
N ASP A 216 35.04 23.40 -0.48
CA ASP A 216 35.07 24.37 0.63
C ASP A 216 34.54 25.75 0.20
N TYR A 217 34.88 26.21 -1.02
CA TYR A 217 34.37 27.45 -1.59
C TYR A 217 32.85 27.41 -1.84
N PHE A 218 32.32 26.23 -2.17
CA PHE A 218 30.89 26.03 -2.40
C PHE A 218 30.11 26.10 -1.08
N ILE A 219 30.60 25.45 -0.02
CA ILE A 219 29.97 25.47 1.29
C ILE A 219 30.10 26.87 1.94
N GLU A 220 31.26 27.51 1.84
CA GLU A 220 31.44 28.89 2.31
C GLU A 220 30.56 29.88 1.52
N SER A 221 30.44 29.73 0.20
CA SER A 221 29.56 30.58 -0.61
C SER A 221 28.09 30.36 -0.26
N ALA A 222 27.65 29.12 -0.02
CA ALA A 222 26.29 28.82 0.39
C ALA A 222 25.98 29.31 1.82
N LEU A 223 26.96 29.25 2.74
CA LEU A 223 26.84 29.81 4.09
C LEU A 223 26.81 31.34 4.08
N ASN A 224 27.64 31.99 3.25
CA ASN A 224 27.57 33.44 3.06
C ASN A 224 26.23 33.87 2.46
N MET A 225 25.65 33.08 1.55
CA MET A 225 24.28 33.33 1.05
C MET A 225 23.21 33.18 2.15
N LEU A 226 23.43 32.30 3.13
CA LEU A 226 22.55 32.11 4.30
C LEU A 226 22.74 33.23 5.34
N GLU A 227 23.98 33.69 5.58
CA GLU A 227 24.33 34.68 6.60
C GLU A 227 24.19 36.15 6.12
N GLU A 228 24.61 36.47 4.90
CA GLU A 228 24.60 37.85 4.36
C GLU A 228 23.32 38.22 3.58
N LYS A 229 22.40 37.26 3.38
CA LYS A 229 21.14 37.44 2.61
C LYS A 229 21.35 37.94 1.17
N TYR A 230 22.50 37.66 0.56
CA TYR A 230 22.81 38.03 -0.82
C TYR A 230 22.54 36.87 -1.79
N TYR A 231 21.80 37.13 -2.87
CA TYR A 231 21.46 36.16 -3.90
C TYR A 231 21.76 36.77 -5.28
N PRO A 232 22.76 36.25 -6.04
CA PRO A 232 23.04 36.75 -7.37
C PRO A 232 21.91 36.39 -8.34
N ASP A 233 21.55 37.31 -9.23
CA ASP A 233 20.47 37.15 -10.22
C ASP A 233 20.81 36.14 -11.34
N GLU A 234 22.07 35.72 -11.46
CA GLU A 234 22.53 34.75 -12.46
C GLU A 234 23.00 33.42 -11.84
N PRO A 235 22.83 32.28 -12.56
CA PRO A 235 23.28 30.97 -12.09
C PRO A 235 24.80 30.93 -11.95
N VAL A 236 25.27 30.74 -10.72
CA VAL A 236 26.70 30.65 -10.43
C VAL A 236 27.21 29.26 -10.82
N ARG A 237 28.25 29.21 -11.67
CA ARG A 237 28.92 27.98 -12.08
C ARG A 237 29.96 27.57 -11.03
N TYR A 238 29.84 26.37 -10.48
CA TYR A 238 30.78 25.85 -9.48
C TYR A 238 31.47 24.58 -10.00
N GLY A 239 32.55 24.76 -10.76
CA GLY A 239 33.38 23.66 -11.26
C GLY A 239 33.02 23.14 -12.66
N PRO A 240 33.86 22.26 -13.24
CA PRO A 240 33.85 21.97 -14.68
C PRO A 240 32.58 21.30 -15.21
N ASN A 241 31.75 20.70 -14.35
CA ASN A 241 30.50 20.03 -14.72
C ASN A 241 29.30 20.35 -13.80
N MET A 242 29.41 21.34 -12.89
CA MET A 242 28.32 21.69 -11.99
C MET A 242 27.70 23.04 -12.39
N GLN A 243 26.49 22.98 -12.94
CA GLN A 243 25.62 24.14 -13.08
C GLN A 243 24.50 24.02 -12.04
N VAL A 244 24.45 24.94 -11.09
CA VAL A 244 23.24 25.15 -10.29
C VAL A 244 22.34 26.05 -11.14
N LEU A 245 21.39 25.44 -11.85
CA LEU A 245 20.28 26.19 -12.41
C LEU A 245 19.40 26.64 -11.24
N LEU A 246 19.45 27.93 -10.93
CA LEU A 246 18.41 28.56 -10.14
C LEU A 246 17.08 28.33 -10.89
N PRO A 247 16.04 27.76 -10.27
CA PRO A 247 14.73 27.68 -10.90
C PRO A 247 14.24 29.10 -11.16
N GLY A 248 13.83 29.37 -12.41
CA GLY A 248 12.98 30.51 -12.73
C GLY A 248 11.57 30.35 -12.17
#